data_AF-A0A061NRI8-F1
#
_entry.id   AF-A0A061NRI8-F1
#
_cell.length_a   1.000
_cell.length_b   1.000
_cell.length_c   1.000
_cell.angle_alpha   90.00
_cell.angle_beta   90.00
_cell.angle_gamma   90.00
#
_symmetry.space_group_name_H-M   'P 1'
#
loop_
_entity.id
_entity.type
_entity.pdbx_description
1 polymer ?
#
loop_
_entity_poly.entity_id
_entity_poly.type
_entity_poly.pdbx_seq_one_letter_code
_entity_poly.pdbx_strand_id
1 'polypeptide(L)' 'MSEEKVNYRQIDFDEAIQMIAKKECGNLYLQKNAGIEKSTNFTFPLQKLHEYTWFRKEIVS' A
#
# COMPACT_ATOMS: atom_id res chain seq x y z
N MET A 1 -20.27 -19.48 4.65
CA MET A 1 -19.68 -18.16 4.95
C MET A 1 -18.32 -18.15 4.27
N SER A 2 -18.15 -17.40 3.18
CA SER A 2 -16.86 -17.37 2.46
C SER A 2 -15.87 -16.55 3.26
N GLU A 3 -14.74 -17.14 3.63
CA GLU A 3 -13.64 -16.41 4.25
C GLU A 3 -13.01 -15.49 3.21
N GLU A 4 -13.30 -14.19 3.27
CA GLU A 4 -12.63 -13.19 2.43
C GLU A 4 -11.12 -13.23 2.74
N LYS A 5 -10.31 -13.71 1.78
CA LYS A 5 -8.85 -13.71 1.93
C LYS A 5 -8.31 -12.37 1.46
N VAL A 6 -7.72 -11.64 2.39
CA VAL A 6 -6.98 -10.42 2.08
C VAL A 6 -5.59 -10.79 1.58
N ASN A 7 -5.26 -10.38 0.35
CA ASN A 7 -3.92 -10.49 -0.20
C ASN A 7 -3.25 -9.10 -0.26
N TYR A 8 -1.95 -9.06 -0.05
CA TYR A 8 -1.14 -7.84 -0.20
C TYR A 8 -0.16 -8.04 -1.34
N ARG A 9 -0.45 -7.45 -2.49
CA ARG A 9 0.41 -7.52 -3.67
C ARG A 9 1.46 -6.42 -3.61
N GLN A 10 2.74 -6.76 -3.73
CA GLN A 10 3.77 -5.74 -3.89
C GLN A 10 3.55 -4.98 -5.22
N ILE A 11 3.67 -3.66 -5.18
CA ILE A 11 3.53 -2.78 -6.33
C ILE A 11 4.78 -1.91 -6.46
N ASP A 12 5.01 -1.36 -7.65
CA ASP A 12 6.11 -0.43 -7.87
C ASP A 12 5.76 0.99 -7.36
N PHE A 13 6.77 1.85 -7.36
CA PHE A 13 6.62 3.23 -6.92
C PHE A 13 5.65 4.02 -7.81
N ASP A 14 5.66 3.79 -9.12
CA ASP A 14 4.81 4.50 -10.06
C ASP A 14 3.33 4.16 -9.83
N GLU A 15 2.99 2.89 -9.60
CA GLU A 15 1.65 2.45 -9.23
C GLU A 15 1.23 3.05 -7.88
N ALA A 16 2.13 3.09 -6.90
CA ALA A 16 1.85 3.71 -5.60
C ALA A 16 1.54 5.21 -5.72
N ILE A 17 2.31 5.96 -6.51
CA ILE A 17 2.08 7.39 -6.77
C ILE A 17 0.76 7.59 -7.53
N GLN A 18 0.46 6.74 -8.51
CA GLN A 18 -0.83 6.79 -9.22
C GLN A 18 -2.00 6.56 -8.28
N MET A 19 -1.91 5.60 -7.35
CA MET A 19 -2.94 5.36 -6.34
C MET A 19 -3.11 6.59 -5.43
N ILE A 20 -2.02 7.24 -5.01
CA ILE A 20 -2.08 8.48 -4.22
C ILE A 20 -2.78 9.59 -5.02
N ALA A 21 -2.40 9.78 -6.29
CA ALA A 21 -2.99 10.78 -7.17
C ALA A 21 -4.50 10.52 -7.41
N LYS A 22 -4.90 9.25 -7.51
CA LYS A 22 -6.29 8.81 -7.65
C LYS A 22 -7.08 8.80 -6.33
N LYS A 23 -6.45 9.18 -5.21
CA LYS A 23 -7.03 9.14 -3.85
C LYS A 23 -7.44 7.72 -3.40
N GLU A 24 -6.76 6.70 -3.93
CA GLU A 24 -6.94 5.28 -3.57
C GLU A 24 -6.06 4.85 -2.38
N CYS A 25 -5.60 5.80 -1.56
CA CYS A 25 -4.71 5.56 -0.42
C CYS A 25 -5.27 4.55 0.59
N GLY A 26 -6.59 4.34 0.64
CA GLY A 26 -7.21 3.35 1.52
C GLY A 26 -6.81 1.90 1.23
N ASN A 27 -6.36 1.62 0.00
CA ASN A 27 -5.85 0.31 -0.42
C ASN A 27 -4.32 0.28 -0.56
N LEU A 28 -3.64 1.38 -0.23
CA LEU A 28 -2.20 1.50 -0.31
C LEU A 28 -1.57 1.21 1.05
N TYR A 29 -0.58 0.34 1.03
CA TYR A 29 0.16 -0.12 2.19
C TYR A 29 1.65 -0.05 1.89
N LEU A 30 2.47 -0.05 2.93
CA LEU A 30 3.93 -0.09 2.79
C LEU A 30 4.53 -1.03 3.82
N GLN A 31 5.67 -1.61 3.47
CA GLN A 31 6.43 -2.40 4.44
C GLN A 31 7.26 -1.46 5.33
N LYS A 32 7.08 -1.61 6.63
CA LYS A 32 7.83 -0.90 7.65
C LYS A 32 8.28 -1.90 8.70
N ASN A 33 9.57 -1.89 9.02
CA ASN A 33 10.19 -2.86 9.92
C ASN A 33 9.87 -4.31 9.44
N ALA A 34 9.08 -5.05 10.21
CA ALA A 34 8.69 -6.43 9.94
C ALA A 34 7.19 -6.57 9.55
N GLY A 35 6.47 -5.47 9.29
CA GLY A 35 5.03 -5.48 9.02
C GLY A 35 4.61 -4.68 7.80
N ILE A 36 3.39 -4.96 7.32
CA ILE A 36 2.70 -4.19 6.27
C ILE A 36 1.72 -3.24 6.97
N GLU A 37 1.89 -1.94 6.76
CA GLU A 37 1.08 -0.91 7.41
C GLU A 37 0.34 -0.04 6.38
N LYS A 38 -0.83 0.50 6.75
CA LYS A 38 -1.61 1.41 5.89
C LYS A 38 -0.87 2.71 5.64
N SER A 39 -0.82 3.16 4.39
CA SER A 39 -0.13 4.38 4.03
C SER A 39 -0.78 5.63 4.62
N THR A 40 -2.11 5.63 4.79
CA THR A 40 -2.86 6.77 5.37
C THR A 40 -2.51 7.08 6.82
N ASN A 41 -1.93 6.12 7.55
CA ASN A 41 -1.55 6.31 8.95
C ASN A 41 -0.22 7.07 9.09
N PHE A 42 0.43 7.38 7.98
CA PHE A 42 1.75 7.97 7.96
C PHE A 42 1.83 9.14 7.00
N THR A 43 2.53 10.18 7.42
CA THR A 43 2.89 11.30 6.59
C THR A 43 4.34 11.14 6.18
N PHE A 44 4.60 10.90 4.90
CA PHE A 44 5.94 10.71 4.38
C PHE A 44 6.42 11.97 3.64
N PRO A 45 7.69 12.37 3.79
CA PRO A 45 8.32 13.26 2.82
C PRO A 45 8.37 12.57 1.46
N LEU A 46 8.02 13.28 0.38
CA LEU A 46 8.11 12.77 -1.01
C LEU A 46 9.48 12.12 -1.31
N GLN A 47 10.54 12.72 -0.76
CA GLN A 47 11.93 12.27 -0.89
C GLN A 47 12.21 10.91 -0.25
N LYS A 48 11.34 10.36 0.59
CA LYS A 48 11.54 9.05 1.21
C LYS A 48 10.61 7.98 0.65
N LEU A 49 9.61 8.35 -0.17
CA LEU A 49 8.64 7.41 -0.71
C LEU A 49 9.28 6.30 -1.56
N HIS A 50 10.38 6.62 -2.26
CA HIS A 50 11.12 5.66 -3.08
C HIS A 50 11.94 4.66 -2.26
N GLU A 51 12.15 4.91 -0.96
CA GLU A 51 12.86 4.01 -0.06
C GLU A 51 11.93 2.92 0.51
N TYR A 52 10.62 3.06 0.33
CA TYR A 52 9.63 2.12 0.84
C TYR A 52 9.18 1.12 -0.23
N THR A 53 8.98 -0.11 0.22
CA THR A 53 8.30 -1.14 -0.58
C THR A 53 6.79 -0.96 -0.44
N TRP A 54 6.11 -0.77 -1.56
CA TRP A 54 4.67 -0.51 -1.60
C TRP A 54 3.86 -1.78 -1.84
N PHE A 55 2.68 -1.82 -1.24
CA PHE A 55 1.74 -2.93 -1.35
C PHE A 55 0.35 -2.41 -1.63
N ARG A 56 -0.37 -3.11 -2.49
CA ARG A 56 -1.80 -2.92 -2.71
C ARG A 56 -2.57 -4.01 -2.00
N LYS A 57 -3.58 -3.62 -1.23
CA LYS A 57 -4.55 -4.56 -0.68
C LYS A 57 -5.51 -5.02 -1.77
N GLU A 58 -5.62 -6.32 -1.95
CA GLU A 58 -6.57 -6.98 -2.85
C GLU A 58 -7.44 -7.94 -2.04
N ILE A 59 -8.75 -7.96 -2.29
CA ILE A 59 -9.68 -8.91 -1.66
C ILE A 59 -9.88 -10.04 -2.66
N VAL A 60 -9.52 -11.27 -2.27
CA VAL A 60 -9.67 -12.46 -3.11
C VAL A 60 -10.85 -13.26 -2.55
N SER A 61 -11.90 -13.41 -3.37
CA SER A 61 -13.11 -14.20 -3.05
C SER A 61 -12.96 -15.67 -3.40
#